data_AF-A0AAU3DBT5-F1
#
_entry.id   AF-A0AAU3DBT5-F1
#
_cell.length_a   1.000
_cell.length_b   1.000
_cell.length_c   1.000
_cell.angle_alpha   90.00
_cell.angle_beta   90.00
_cell.angle_gamma   90.00
#
_symmetry.space_group_name_H-M   'P 1'
#
loop_
_entity.id
_entity.type
_entity.pdbx_description
1 polymer ?
#
loop_
_entity_poly.entity_id
_entity_poly.type
_entity_poly.pdbx_seq_one_letter_code
_entity_poly.pdbx_strand_id
1 'polypeptide(L)'
;MAISEREIGIRFAPPKTDDRRNAIKERISAQAHELALLIHDLLPGCREESEAVLQLEGVVHWAHSGIDRRLVLPGEYRATLPGVPAPAAPPPAERLDFDTVITAHGDGTWAPAGEGPA
;
A
#
# COMPACT_ATOMS: atom_id res chain seq x y z
N MET A 1 -8.41 -13.38 -19.77
CA MET A 1 -7.07 -13.76 -20.26
C MET A 1 -6.24 -14.08 -19.03
N ALA A 2 -5.45 -15.14 -19.07
CA ALA A 2 -4.51 -15.43 -17.99
C ALA A 2 -3.45 -14.31 -17.93
N ILE A 3 -3.14 -13.85 -16.72
CA ILE A 3 -2.06 -12.88 -16.50
C ILE A 3 -0.74 -13.64 -16.64
N SER A 4 0.25 -13.03 -17.29
CA SER A 4 1.60 -13.60 -17.42
C SER A 4 2.56 -13.02 -16.38
N GLU A 5 3.62 -13.75 -16.03
CA GLU A 5 4.73 -13.24 -15.21
C GLU A 5 5.31 -11.92 -15.74
N ARG A 6 5.40 -11.78 -17.06
CA ARG A 6 5.85 -10.53 -17.70
C ARG A 6 4.92 -9.36 -17.39
N GLU A 7 3.61 -9.59 -17.43
CA GLU A 7 2.62 -8.56 -17.09
C GLU A 7 2.69 -8.20 -15.60
N ILE A 8 2.90 -9.17 -14.72
CA ILE A 8 3.14 -8.93 -13.28
C ILE A 8 4.34 -8.00 -13.10
N GLY A 9 5.45 -8.28 -13.78
CA GLY A 9 6.64 -7.44 -13.72
C GLY A 9 6.40 -6.00 -14.16
N ILE A 10 5.54 -5.79 -15.16
CA ILE A 10 5.18 -4.43 -15.63
C ILE A 10 4.25 -3.74 -14.62
N ARG A 11 3.24 -4.45 -14.09
CA ARG A 11 2.22 -3.91 -13.16
C ARG A 11 2.81 -3.44 -11.84
N PHE A 12 3.81 -4.14 -11.32
CA PHE A 12 4.42 -3.83 -10.03
C PHE A 12 5.77 -3.11 -10.15
N ALA A 13 6.16 -2.65 -11.34
CA ALA A 13 7.38 -1.87 -11.52
C ALA A 13 7.32 -0.58 -10.67
N PRO A 14 8.38 -0.27 -9.89
CA PRO A 14 8.37 0.92 -9.03
C PRO A 14 8.37 2.20 -9.88
N PRO A 15 7.59 3.23 -9.49
CA PRO A 15 7.62 4.52 -10.15
C PRO A 15 8.92 5.26 -9.83
N LYS A 16 9.47 5.99 -10.80
CA LYS A 16 10.65 6.82 -10.60
C LYS A 16 10.26 8.17 -9.97
N THR A 17 10.65 8.39 -8.72
CA THR A 17 10.52 9.64 -7.93
C THR A 17 11.89 10.07 -7.37
N ASP A 18 11.98 10.89 -6.31
CA ASP A 18 13.26 11.18 -5.65
C ASP A 18 13.80 9.97 -4.87
N ASP A 19 15.11 10.00 -4.58
CA ASP A 19 15.86 8.88 -4.01
C ASP A 19 15.28 8.36 -2.69
N ARG A 20 14.73 9.25 -1.83
CA ARG A 20 14.18 8.84 -0.53
C ARG A 20 12.82 8.17 -0.69
N ARG A 21 11.94 8.69 -1.54
CA ARG A 21 10.64 8.04 -1.84
C ARG A 21 10.83 6.76 -2.66
N ASN A 22 11.84 6.71 -3.53
CA ASN A 22 12.14 5.55 -4.36
C ASN A 22 12.45 4.32 -3.54
N ALA A 23 13.35 4.38 -2.56
CA ALA A 23 13.73 3.20 -1.79
C ALA A 23 12.53 2.53 -1.09
N ILE A 24 11.58 3.33 -0.59
CA ILE A 24 10.37 2.81 0.08
C ILE A 24 9.39 2.22 -0.94
N LYS A 25 9.18 2.92 -2.06
CA LYS A 25 8.29 2.46 -3.14
C LYS A 25 8.83 1.22 -3.84
N GLU A 26 10.14 1.13 -4.05
CA GLU A 26 10.84 -0.06 -4.55
C GLU A 26 10.62 -1.26 -3.65
N ARG A 27 10.72 -1.09 -2.33
CA ARG A 27 10.44 -2.17 -1.38
C ARG A 27 8.99 -2.67 -1.48
N ILE A 28 8.02 -1.77 -1.57
CA ILE A 28 6.59 -2.14 -1.70
C ILE A 28 6.36 -2.86 -3.02
N SER A 29 6.85 -2.29 -4.12
CA SER A 29 6.77 -2.88 -5.45
C SER A 29 7.39 -4.28 -5.52
N ALA A 30 8.56 -4.49 -4.90
CA ALA A 30 9.21 -5.80 -4.85
C ALA A 30 8.36 -6.83 -4.09
N GLN A 31 7.83 -6.47 -2.92
CA GLN A 31 6.99 -7.39 -2.15
C GLN A 31 5.65 -7.70 -2.84
N ALA A 32 5.06 -6.71 -3.51
CA ALA A 32 3.84 -6.92 -4.29
C ALA A 32 4.10 -7.80 -5.52
N HIS A 33 5.25 -7.64 -6.17
CA HIS A 33 5.68 -8.52 -7.26
C HIS A 33 5.79 -9.98 -6.77
N GLU A 34 6.49 -10.22 -5.67
CA GLU A 34 6.65 -11.58 -5.10
C GLU A 34 5.30 -12.21 -4.75
N LEU A 35 4.39 -11.45 -4.13
CA LEU A 35 3.06 -11.94 -3.81
C LEU A 35 2.22 -12.23 -5.06
N ALA A 36 2.32 -11.39 -6.10
CA ALA A 36 1.61 -11.61 -7.35
C ALA A 36 2.10 -12.86 -8.08
N LEU A 37 3.41 -13.14 -8.07
CA LEU A 37 3.96 -14.39 -8.60
C LEU A 37 3.42 -15.60 -7.83
N LEU A 38 3.40 -15.53 -6.49
CA LEU A 38 2.83 -16.61 -5.68
C LEU A 38 1.34 -16.87 -5.99
N ILE A 39 0.56 -15.80 -6.19
CA ILE A 39 -0.85 -15.92 -6.60
C ILE A 39 -0.97 -16.60 -7.98
N HIS A 40 -0.14 -16.18 -8.94
CA HIS A 40 -0.09 -16.77 -10.28
C HIS A 40 0.24 -18.26 -10.24
N ASP A 41 1.22 -18.65 -9.44
CA ASP A 41 1.65 -20.05 -9.28
C ASP A 41 0.55 -20.92 -8.65
N LEU A 42 -0.20 -20.38 -7.68
CA LEU A 42 -1.21 -21.13 -6.92
C LEU A 42 -2.58 -21.20 -7.62
N LEU A 43 -2.93 -20.20 -8.43
CA LEU A 43 -4.27 -20.05 -9.01
C LEU A 43 -4.24 -19.77 -10.53
N PRO A 44 -3.49 -20.54 -11.34
CA PRO A 44 -3.19 -20.15 -12.71
C PRO A 44 -4.43 -20.07 -13.61
N GLY A 45 -4.63 -18.91 -14.23
CA GLY A 45 -5.61 -18.66 -15.29
C GLY A 45 -7.07 -18.57 -14.82
N CYS A 46 -7.33 -18.57 -13.51
CA CYS A 46 -8.69 -18.48 -12.99
C CYS A 46 -9.14 -17.03 -12.74
N ARG A 47 -10.42 -16.87 -12.37
CA ARG A 47 -10.99 -15.55 -12.06
C ARG A 47 -10.37 -14.97 -10.80
N GLU A 48 -10.17 -15.81 -9.78
CA GLU A 48 -9.66 -15.44 -8.47
C GLU A 48 -8.24 -14.88 -8.54
N GLU A 49 -7.38 -15.43 -9.41
CA GLU A 49 -6.07 -14.85 -9.71
C GLU A 49 -6.19 -13.42 -10.24
N SER A 50 -7.04 -13.24 -11.26
CA SER A 50 -7.22 -11.93 -11.90
C SER A 50 -7.74 -10.89 -10.89
N GLU A 51 -8.70 -11.26 -10.05
CA GLU A 51 -9.23 -10.39 -9.00
C GLU A 51 -8.19 -10.11 -7.92
N ALA A 52 -7.44 -11.12 -7.45
CA ALA A 52 -6.44 -10.95 -6.42
C ALA A 52 -5.30 -10.02 -6.87
N VAL A 53 -4.79 -10.20 -8.09
CA VAL A 53 -3.75 -9.33 -8.67
C VAL A 53 -4.28 -7.90 -8.83
N LEU A 54 -5.53 -7.72 -9.30
CA LEU A 54 -6.14 -6.40 -9.44
C LEU A 54 -6.29 -5.67 -8.09
N GLN A 55 -6.73 -6.37 -7.04
CA GLN A 55 -6.85 -5.75 -5.71
C GLN A 55 -5.47 -5.39 -5.15
N LEU A 56 -4.46 -6.23 -5.38
CA LEU A 56 -3.08 -5.96 -4.99
C LEU A 56 -2.51 -4.70 -5.67
N GLU A 57 -2.79 -4.49 -6.96
CA GLU A 57 -2.45 -3.24 -7.65
C GLU A 57 -3.08 -2.02 -6.95
N GLY A 58 -4.34 -2.13 -6.54
CA GLY A 58 -5.04 -1.10 -5.77
C GLY A 58 -4.33 -0.78 -4.44
N VAL A 59 -3.90 -1.80 -3.70
CA VAL A 59 -3.16 -1.63 -2.44
C VAL A 59 -1.84 -0.89 -2.68
N VAL A 60 -1.07 -1.30 -3.68
CA VAL A 60 0.21 -0.65 -4.04
C VAL A 60 0.00 0.80 -4.44
N HIS A 61 -1.02 1.09 -5.26
CA HIS A 61 -1.38 2.44 -5.67
C HIS A 61 -1.64 3.35 -4.47
N TRP A 62 -2.46 2.90 -3.51
CA TRP A 62 -2.78 3.68 -2.33
C TRP A 62 -1.58 3.85 -1.38
N ALA A 63 -0.74 2.82 -1.25
CA ALA A 63 0.49 2.90 -0.46
C ALA A 63 1.45 3.94 -1.04
N HIS A 64 1.70 3.91 -2.35
CA HIS A 64 2.52 4.91 -3.04
C HIS A 64 1.97 6.32 -2.87
N SER A 65 0.65 6.49 -3.05
CA SER A 65 -0.02 7.77 -2.83
C SER A 65 0.10 8.28 -1.39
N GLY A 66 0.03 7.38 -0.41
CA GLY A 66 0.23 7.70 1.01
C GLY A 66 1.64 8.17 1.32
N ILE A 67 2.64 7.49 0.76
CA ILE A 67 4.06 7.89 0.84
C ILE A 67 4.27 9.27 0.24
N ASP A 68 3.73 9.50 -0.96
CA ASP A 68 3.85 10.79 -1.64
C ASP A 68 3.26 11.94 -0.83
N ARG A 69 2.16 11.70 -0.11
CA ARG A 69 1.52 12.71 0.74
C ARG A 69 2.23 12.93 2.08
N ARG A 70 2.81 11.87 2.67
CA ARG A 70 3.44 11.93 4.00
C ARG A 70 4.90 12.38 3.96
N LEU A 71 5.62 12.05 2.89
CA LEU A 71 7.03 12.41 2.72
C LEU A 71 7.23 13.70 1.91
N VAL A 72 6.18 14.49 1.70
CA VAL A 72 6.31 15.87 1.22
C VAL A 72 7.28 16.61 2.14
N LEU A 73 8.40 17.05 1.59
CA LEU A 73 9.46 17.68 2.37
C LEU A 73 8.98 19.02 2.94
N PRO A 74 9.47 19.47 4.11
CA PRO A 74 9.23 20.83 4.58
C PRO A 74 9.71 21.84 3.51
N GLY A 75 8.77 22.55 2.88
CA GLY A 75 9.04 23.51 1.79
C GLY A 75 8.58 23.07 0.40
N GLU A 76 8.18 21.81 0.21
CA GLU A 76 7.46 21.42 -1.01
C GLU A 76 6.03 21.97 -0.95
N TYR A 77 5.76 23.01 -1.74
CA TYR A 77 4.44 23.62 -1.87
C TYR A 77 3.44 22.55 -2.33
N ARG A 78 2.56 22.12 -1.41
CA ARG A 78 1.24 21.64 -1.81
C ARG A 78 0.59 22.84 -2.47
N ALA A 79 0.37 22.80 -3.79
CA ALA A 79 -0.42 23.85 -4.44
C ALA A 79 -1.78 23.89 -3.74
N THR A 80 -1.93 24.77 -2.77
CA THR A 80 -3.22 25.15 -2.23
C THR A 80 -3.95 25.76 -3.41
N LEU A 81 -5.00 25.08 -3.87
CA LEU A 81 -5.96 25.69 -4.78
C LEU A 81 -6.29 27.09 -4.24
N PRO A 82 -6.22 28.16 -5.05
CA PRO A 82 -6.48 29.50 -4.56
C PRO A 82 -7.88 29.54 -3.93
N GLY A 83 -7.93 29.82 -2.63
CA GLY A 83 -9.18 29.91 -1.86
C GLY A 83 -9.35 28.94 -0.68
N VAL A 84 -8.45 27.97 -0.49
CA VAL A 84 -8.52 27.08 0.69
C VAL A 84 -7.67 27.67 1.84
N PRO A 85 -8.27 28.06 2.99
CA PRO A 85 -7.51 28.54 4.13
C PRO A 85 -6.57 27.45 4.63
N ALA A 86 -5.34 27.85 5.01
CA ALA A 86 -4.36 26.93 5.56
C ALA A 86 -4.97 26.18 6.76
N PRO A 87 -4.81 24.85 6.85
CA PRO A 87 -5.28 24.11 8.01
C PRO A 87 -4.59 24.64 9.26
N ALA A 88 -5.36 24.79 10.35
CA ALA A 88 -4.81 25.14 11.66
C ALA A 88 -3.64 24.19 11.99
N ALA A 89 -2.59 24.73 12.60
CA ALA A 89 -1.39 23.97 12.92
C ALA A 89 -1.76 22.66 13.63
N PRO A 90 -1.19 21.51 13.23
CA PRO A 90 -1.45 20.26 13.92
C PRO A 90 -0.99 20.40 15.38
N PRO A 91 -1.68 19.75 16.34
CA PRO A 91 -1.15 19.62 17.70
C PRO A 91 0.25 19.01 17.64
N PRO A 92 1.13 19.35 18.60
CA PRO A 92 2.50 18.83 18.62
C PRO A 92 2.48 17.31 18.49
N ALA A 93 3.23 16.80 17.52
CA ALA A 93 3.30 15.37 17.25
C ALA A 93 3.76 14.64 18.51
N GLU A 94 2.86 13.92 19.16
CA GLU A 94 3.26 12.84 20.06
C GLU A 94 4.09 11.88 19.21
N ARG A 95 5.32 11.61 19.63
CA ARG A 95 6.19 10.62 19.00
C ARG A 95 5.44 9.29 18.97
N LEU A 96 4.96 8.89 17.81
CA LEU A 96 4.55 7.52 17.57
C LEU A 96 5.82 6.69 17.57
N ASP A 97 6.11 6.07 18.72
CA ASP A 97 7.18 5.10 18.86
C ASP A 97 6.76 3.85 18.07
N PHE A 98 7.39 3.63 16.91
CA PHE A 98 7.03 2.55 16.00
C PHE A 98 7.19 1.15 16.63
N ASP A 99 8.00 1.03 17.68
CA ASP A 99 8.17 -0.20 18.46
C ASP A 99 6.90 -0.62 19.23
N THR A 100 5.96 0.31 19.45
CA THR A 100 4.71 0.00 20.18
C THR A 100 3.63 -0.61 19.27
N VAL A 101 3.64 -0.31 17.97
CA VAL A 101 2.58 -0.74 17.04
C VAL A 101 2.71 -2.21 16.63
N ILE A 102 3.93 -2.78 16.65
CA ILE A 102 4.17 -4.17 16.26
C ILE A 102 3.70 -5.17 17.36
N THR A 103 3.48 -4.71 18.59
CA THR A 103 3.14 -5.60 19.73
C THR A 103 1.63 -5.70 20.01
N ALA A 104 0.76 -5.09 19.19
CA ALA A 104 -0.69 -5.07 19.45
C ALA A 104 -1.51 -6.15 18.69
N HIS A 105 -0.86 -7.00 17.88
CA HIS A 105 -1.52 -8.13 17.19
C HIS A 105 -0.77 -9.44 17.44
N GLY A 106 -0.48 -9.70 18.71
CA GLY A 106 0.35 -10.81 19.20
C GLY A 106 -0.45 -11.95 19.82
N ASP A 107 -1.60 -12.31 19.24
CA ASP A 107 -2.40 -13.44 19.71
C ASP A 107 -3.33 -13.85 18.57
N GLY A 108 -2.81 -14.68 17.66
CA GLY A 108 -3.45 -15.20 16.46
C GLY A 108 -4.70 -16.04 16.68
N THR A 109 -5.75 -15.46 17.26
CA THR A 109 -7.10 -16.01 17.29
C THR A 109 -7.99 -15.22 16.33
N TRP A 110 -8.18 -15.76 15.13
CA TRP A 110 -9.28 -15.39 14.25
C TRP A 110 -10.56 -16.03 14.79
N ALA A 111 -11.48 -15.22 15.32
CA ALA A 111 -12.84 -15.65 15.62
C ALA A 111 -13.72 -15.42 14.39
N PRO A 112 -14.36 -16.45 13.79
CA PRO A 112 -15.31 -16.23 12.73
C PRO A 112 -16.52 -15.47 13.28
N ALA A 113 -16.95 -14.43 12.56
CA ALA A 113 -18.17 -13.70 12.85
C ALA A 113 -19.35 -14.69 12.89
N GLY A 114 -19.90 -14.89 14.09
CA GLY A 114 -21.02 -15.80 14.33
C GLY A 114 -22.25 -15.42 13.51
N GLU A 115 -22.90 -16.45 13.00
CA GLU A 115 -24.28 -16.44 12.52
C GLU A 115 -25.19 -15.81 13.58
N GLY A 116 -25.97 -14.81 13.16
CA GLY A 116 -27.01 -14.22 14.01
C GLY A 116 -28.09 -15.25 14.35
N PRO A 117 -28.74 -15.15 15.53
CA PRO A 117 -29.76 -16.09 15.94
C PRO A 117 -31.01 -16.00 15.06
N ALA A 118 -31.63 -17.17 14.85
CA ALA A 118 -32.84 -17.43 14.09
C ALA A 118 -34.10 -16.71 14.60
#